data_AF-A0A3M6UWD0-F1
#
_entry.id   AF-A0A3M6UWD0-F1
#
_cell.length_a   1.000
_cell.length_b   1.000
_cell.length_c   1.000
_cell.angle_alpha   90.00
_cell.angle_beta   90.00
_cell.angle_gamma   90.00
#
_symmetry.space_group_name_H-M   'P 1'
#
loop_
_entity.id
_entity.type
_entity.pdbx_description
1 polymer ?
#
loop_
_entity_poly.entity_id
_entity_poly.type
_entity_poly.pdbx_seq_one_letter_code
_entity_poly.pdbx_strand_id
1 'polypeptide(L)'
;MATASKTTVRDLALPEPDEDDWLSSHSEMKETHDSWWQRFQSVISPVRERKKKIYLVPLGEKWATSEVELDKIGTKESFLSLLQRFASVFFTGFQVVVLSSVSIAELKCKTRRHGGHRQLLIPDIYKYLQSKWPSDAFCVVGITMMDLYPRESWNYVFGQALPSAGVGVFSFARYDPLFHEKDSTKALSSNTSTLVLWRSCKFGEFGIGLTNNSLIDIEEM
;
A
#
# COMPACT_ATOMS: atom_id res chain seq x y z
N MET A 1 -22.20 -26.58 -40.62
CA MET A 1 -21.02 -26.68 -39.76
C MET A 1 -20.15 -25.46 -40.02
N ALA A 2 -20.12 -24.50 -39.09
CA ALA A 2 -19.23 -23.36 -39.14
C ALA A 2 -18.42 -23.37 -37.84
N THR A 3 -17.13 -23.63 -37.96
CA THR A 3 -16.15 -23.68 -36.88
C THR A 3 -15.83 -22.24 -36.45
N ALA A 4 -16.20 -21.88 -35.22
CA ALA A 4 -15.79 -20.63 -34.60
C ALA A 4 -14.31 -20.73 -34.20
N SER A 5 -13.49 -19.81 -34.72
CA SER A 5 -12.11 -19.62 -34.27
C SER A 5 -12.11 -19.00 -32.87
N LYS A 6 -11.50 -19.69 -31.90
CA LYS A 6 -11.20 -19.15 -30.56
C LYS A 6 -9.96 -18.26 -30.65
N THR A 7 -10.15 -16.94 -30.65
CA THR A 7 -9.03 -16.01 -30.42
C THR A 7 -8.65 -16.07 -28.95
N THR A 8 -7.46 -16.59 -28.67
CA THR A 8 -6.86 -16.65 -27.33
C THR A 8 -6.27 -15.28 -27.02
N VAL A 9 -6.80 -14.59 -26.02
CA VAL A 9 -6.22 -13.36 -25.46
C VAL A 9 -4.98 -13.77 -24.67
N ARG A 10 -3.80 -13.81 -25.30
CA ARG A 10 -2.55 -14.12 -24.58
C ARG A 10 -1.37 -13.18 -24.76
N ASP A 11 -1.38 -12.24 -25.71
CA ASP A 11 -0.21 -11.39 -25.93
C ASP A 11 -0.62 -9.95 -26.28
N LEU A 12 -1.30 -9.25 -25.37
CA LEU A 12 -1.34 -7.79 -25.41
C LEU A 12 -0.11 -7.29 -24.65
N ALA A 13 0.95 -6.97 -25.39
CA ALA A 13 2.07 -6.22 -24.83
C ALA A 13 1.53 -4.89 -24.26
N LEU A 14 1.92 -4.58 -23.02
CA LEU A 14 1.62 -3.28 -22.43
C LEU A 14 2.25 -2.17 -23.29
N PRO A 15 1.58 -1.03 -23.46
CA PRO A 15 2.15 0.11 -24.19
C PRO A 15 3.48 0.55 -23.56
N GLU A 16 4.37 1.12 -24.38
CA GLU A 16 5.62 1.66 -23.85
C GLU A 16 5.33 2.87 -22.94
N PRO A 17 6.08 3.02 -21.83
CA PRO A 17 5.89 4.13 -20.89
C PRO A 17 6.25 5.48 -21.53
N ASP A 18 5.51 6.54 -21.17
CA ASP A 18 5.70 7.91 -21.65
C ASP A 18 6.95 8.58 -21.00
N GLU A 19 7.37 9.76 -21.48
CA GLU A 19 8.57 10.45 -20.97
C GLU A 19 8.46 10.85 -19.48
N ASP A 20 7.24 11.01 -18.97
CA ASP A 20 6.96 11.26 -17.56
C ASP A 20 6.79 9.97 -16.73
N ASP A 21 6.78 8.78 -17.36
CA ASP A 21 6.62 7.51 -16.65
C ASP A 21 7.91 7.04 -15.99
N TRP A 22 7.78 6.48 -14.78
CA TRP A 22 8.90 5.93 -14.03
C TRP A 22 9.72 4.87 -14.80
N LEU A 23 9.04 4.00 -15.57
CA LEU A 23 9.69 2.95 -16.37
C LEU A 23 10.53 3.51 -17.54
N SER A 24 10.34 4.76 -17.94
CA SER A 24 11.19 5.42 -18.95
C SER A 24 12.52 5.90 -18.36
N SER A 25 12.55 6.18 -17.04
CA SER A 25 13.71 6.72 -16.32
C SER A 25 14.40 5.72 -15.39
N HIS A 26 13.76 4.60 -15.05
CA HIS A 26 14.26 3.59 -14.13
C HIS A 26 14.02 2.17 -14.68
N SER A 27 15.10 1.45 -14.99
CA SER A 27 15.01 0.06 -15.44
C SER A 27 14.67 -0.86 -14.27
N GLU A 28 13.45 -1.38 -14.22
CA GLU A 28 13.11 -2.47 -13.31
C GLU A 28 13.41 -3.82 -13.97
N MET A 29 13.98 -4.75 -13.19
CA MET A 29 14.18 -6.11 -13.65
C MET A 29 12.82 -6.82 -13.58
N LYS A 30 12.30 -7.26 -14.73
CA LYS A 30 11.09 -8.09 -14.80
C LYS A 30 11.31 -9.35 -13.96
N GLU A 31 10.64 -9.44 -12.82
CA GLU A 31 10.71 -10.59 -11.90
C GLU A 31 9.50 -11.50 -12.13
N THR A 32 9.70 -12.82 -12.19
CA THR A 32 8.57 -13.76 -12.25
C THR A 32 8.07 -14.07 -10.84
N HIS A 33 6.79 -14.43 -10.70
CA HIS A 33 6.22 -14.85 -9.41
C HIS A 33 7.07 -15.92 -8.71
N ASP A 34 7.55 -16.92 -9.45
CA ASP A 34 8.32 -18.01 -8.86
C ASP A 34 9.70 -17.56 -8.37
N SER A 35 10.37 -16.69 -9.13
CA SER A 35 11.65 -16.10 -8.70
C SER A 35 11.48 -15.20 -7.47
N TRP A 36 10.39 -14.43 -7.43
CA TRP A 36 10.00 -13.65 -6.26
C TRP A 36 9.76 -14.54 -5.05
N TRP A 37 8.95 -15.59 -5.21
CA TRP A 37 8.57 -16.49 -4.13
C TRP A 37 9.76 -17.23 -3.53
N GLN A 38 10.66 -17.75 -4.36
CA GLN A 38 11.90 -18.41 -3.91
C GLN A 38 12.78 -17.46 -3.11
N ARG A 39 12.90 -16.19 -3.54
CA ARG A 39 13.66 -15.19 -2.79
C ARG A 39 12.97 -14.77 -1.52
N PHE A 40 11.65 -14.62 -1.56
CA PHE A 40 10.86 -14.29 -0.39
C PHE A 40 11.02 -15.35 0.70
N GLN A 41 10.97 -16.63 0.33
CA GLN A 41 11.25 -17.74 1.25
C GLN A 41 12.66 -17.69 1.85
N SER A 42 13.67 -17.25 1.09
CA SER A 42 15.05 -17.19 1.60
C SER A 42 15.29 -16.05 2.60
N VAL A 43 14.45 -15.01 2.61
CA VAL A 43 14.56 -13.87 3.53
C VAL A 43 13.64 -13.98 4.75
N ILE A 44 12.67 -14.89 4.72
CA ILE A 44 11.77 -15.14 5.86
C ILE A 44 12.45 -16.08 6.86
N SER A 45 12.52 -15.66 8.13
CA SER A 45 12.91 -16.57 9.21
C SER A 45 11.93 -17.75 9.30
N PRO A 46 12.41 -19.00 9.47
CA PRO A 46 11.55 -20.19 9.69
C PRO A 46 10.59 -20.04 10.88
N VAL A 47 10.94 -19.19 11.86
CA VAL A 47 10.07 -18.87 13.01
C VAL A 47 8.84 -18.07 12.58
N ARG A 48 8.96 -17.20 11.57
CA ARG A 48 7.84 -16.43 11.03
C ARG A 48 6.97 -17.25 10.08
N GLU A 49 7.53 -18.21 9.34
CA GLU A 49 6.79 -19.00 8.35
C GLU A 49 5.55 -19.72 8.94
N ARG A 50 5.63 -20.15 10.20
CA ARG A 50 4.51 -20.79 10.91
C ARG A 50 3.45 -19.82 11.40
N LYS A 51 3.74 -18.51 11.42
CA LYS A 51 2.82 -17.49 11.90
C LYS A 51 1.83 -17.13 10.81
N LYS A 52 0.58 -16.90 11.20
CA LYS A 52 -0.54 -16.66 10.29
C LYS A 52 -1.27 -15.35 10.57
N LYS A 53 -0.61 -14.38 11.21
CA LYS A 53 -1.23 -13.09 11.53
C LYS A 53 -0.55 -11.92 10.83
N ILE A 54 -1.34 -11.13 10.12
CA ILE A 54 -0.93 -9.86 9.51
C ILE A 54 -1.55 -8.73 10.35
N TYR A 55 -0.72 -7.86 10.89
CA TYR A 55 -1.18 -6.74 11.69
C TYR A 55 -1.18 -5.46 10.86
N LEU A 56 -2.32 -4.78 10.78
CA LEU A 56 -2.44 -3.46 10.18
C LEU A 56 -2.43 -2.41 11.29
N VAL A 57 -1.54 -1.44 11.20
CA VAL A 57 -1.38 -0.37 12.19
C VAL A 57 -1.73 0.97 11.55
N PRO A 58 -2.89 1.56 11.88
CA PRO A 58 -3.24 2.89 11.40
C PRO A 58 -2.29 3.94 12.00
N LEU A 59 -1.61 4.69 11.13
CA LEU A 59 -0.68 5.75 11.48
C LEU A 59 -1.34 7.12 11.20
N GLY A 60 -1.70 7.81 12.28
CA GLY A 60 -2.49 9.04 12.29
C GLY A 60 -3.90 8.80 12.82
N GLU A 61 -4.41 9.78 13.58
CA GLU A 61 -5.67 9.63 14.32
C GLU A 61 -6.89 10.03 13.48
N LYS A 62 -6.78 11.12 12.71
CA LYS A 62 -7.93 11.77 12.06
C LYS A 62 -8.65 10.89 11.04
N TRP A 63 -7.93 10.04 10.32
CA TRP A 63 -8.48 9.22 9.25
C TRP A 63 -8.84 7.81 9.71
N ALA A 64 -8.36 7.37 10.88
CA ALA A 64 -8.59 6.01 11.36
C ALA A 64 -10.08 5.74 11.64
N THR A 65 -10.86 6.78 11.91
CA THR A 65 -12.32 6.72 12.09
C THR A 65 -13.09 7.10 10.83
N SER A 66 -12.42 7.20 9.67
CA SER A 66 -13.09 7.56 8.41
C SER A 66 -14.02 6.47 7.92
N GLU A 67 -15.15 6.90 7.37
CA GLU A 67 -16.17 6.06 6.76
C GLU A 67 -16.18 6.22 5.24
N VAL A 68 -16.59 5.15 4.56
CA VAL A 68 -16.71 5.04 3.12
C VAL A 68 -18.17 4.81 2.78
N GLU A 69 -18.72 5.65 1.91
CA GLU A 69 -20.04 5.41 1.31
C GLU A 69 -19.94 4.31 0.24
N LEU A 70 -20.71 3.23 0.43
CA LEU A 70 -20.66 2.04 -0.41
C LEU A 70 -21.69 2.07 -1.56
N ASP A 71 -22.79 2.78 -1.36
CA ASP A 71 -23.90 2.79 -2.30
C ASP A 71 -24.61 4.15 -2.33
N LYS A 72 -25.49 4.31 -3.31
CA LYS A 72 -26.29 5.52 -3.50
C LYS A 72 -27.37 5.73 -2.42
N ILE A 73 -27.56 4.76 -1.53
CA ILE A 73 -28.57 4.76 -0.47
C ILE A 73 -27.95 5.29 0.84
N GLY A 74 -26.64 5.53 0.86
CA GLY A 74 -25.92 6.15 1.97
C GLY A 74 -25.38 5.15 2.98
N THR A 75 -25.25 3.87 2.61
CA THR A 75 -24.61 2.87 3.47
C THR A 75 -23.14 3.25 3.69
N LYS A 76 -22.74 3.39 4.96
CA LYS A 76 -21.37 3.72 5.37
C LYS A 76 -20.71 2.53 6.04
N GLU A 77 -19.44 2.29 5.72
CA GLU A 77 -18.60 1.31 6.38
C GLU A 77 -17.25 1.95 6.74
N SER A 78 -16.64 1.53 7.85
CA SER A 78 -15.30 1.98 8.21
C SER A 78 -14.28 1.61 7.12
N PHE A 79 -13.44 2.57 6.73
CA PHE A 79 -12.35 2.33 5.79
C PHE A 79 -11.41 1.21 6.26
N LEU A 80 -11.11 1.16 7.56
CA LEU A 80 -10.24 0.12 8.12
C LEU A 80 -10.89 -1.27 8.08
N SER A 81 -12.21 -1.37 8.32
CA SER A 81 -12.94 -2.62 8.20
C SER A 81 -12.93 -3.14 6.76
N LEU A 82 -13.13 -2.25 5.79
CA LEU A 82 -13.04 -2.58 4.37
C LEU A 82 -11.65 -3.08 3.99
N LEU A 83 -10.60 -2.36 4.43
CA LEU A 83 -9.21 -2.74 4.17
C LEU A 83 -8.86 -4.09 4.80
N GLN A 84 -9.29 -4.34 6.05
CA GLN A 84 -9.11 -5.61 6.72
C GLN A 84 -9.78 -6.76 5.96
N ARG A 85 -11.02 -6.56 5.52
CA ARG A 85 -11.78 -7.56 4.74
C ARG A 85 -11.11 -7.85 3.40
N PHE A 86 -10.71 -6.80 2.69
CA PHE A 86 -9.97 -6.93 1.43
C PHE A 86 -8.68 -7.73 1.62
N ALA A 87 -7.84 -7.33 2.58
CA ALA A 87 -6.59 -8.01 2.89
C ALA A 87 -6.82 -9.47 3.32
N SER A 88 -7.89 -9.78 4.04
CA SER A 88 -8.20 -11.15 4.47
C SER A 88 -8.59 -12.05 3.29
N VAL A 89 -9.29 -11.50 2.30
CA VAL A 89 -9.62 -12.24 1.06
C VAL A 89 -8.36 -12.45 0.23
N PHE A 90 -7.51 -11.43 0.13
CA PHE A 90 -6.30 -11.50 -0.67
C PHE A 90 -5.24 -12.43 -0.07
N PHE A 91 -4.95 -12.31 1.22
CA PHE A 91 -4.00 -13.16 1.95
C PHE A 91 -4.68 -14.39 2.55
N THR A 92 -5.21 -15.25 1.68
CA THR A 92 -5.86 -16.49 2.12
C THR A 92 -4.94 -17.31 3.05
N GLY A 93 -5.53 -17.83 4.14
CA GLY A 93 -4.79 -18.56 5.18
C GLY A 93 -4.09 -17.68 6.22
N PHE A 94 -4.17 -16.35 6.11
CA PHE A 94 -3.77 -15.41 7.16
C PHE A 94 -4.99 -14.78 7.84
N GLN A 95 -4.87 -14.54 9.14
CA GLN A 95 -5.76 -13.69 9.91
C GLN A 95 -5.23 -12.26 9.87
N VAL A 96 -6.02 -11.33 9.32
CA VAL A 96 -5.70 -9.90 9.34
C VAL A 96 -6.31 -9.26 10.57
N VAL A 97 -5.49 -8.53 11.33
CA VAL A 97 -5.89 -7.86 12.57
C VAL A 97 -5.54 -6.38 12.48
N VAL A 98 -6.53 -5.50 12.68
CA VAL A 98 -6.30 -4.05 12.77
C VAL A 98 -6.00 -3.70 14.23
N LEU A 99 -4.88 -3.02 14.48
CA LEU A 99 -4.50 -2.51 15.79
C LEU A 99 -5.04 -1.09 16.02
N SER A 100 -4.93 -0.63 17.28
CA SER A 100 -5.21 0.75 17.64
C SER A 100 -4.39 1.73 16.80
N SER A 101 -4.99 2.87 16.46
CA SER A 101 -4.30 3.93 15.74
C SER A 101 -3.17 4.51 16.60
N VAL A 102 -2.09 4.90 15.93
CA VAL A 102 -0.92 5.51 16.54
C VAL A 102 -0.82 6.95 16.07
N SER A 103 -0.68 7.89 16.99
CA SER A 103 -0.54 9.30 16.65
C SER A 103 0.81 9.58 15.97
N ILE A 104 0.87 10.59 15.11
CA ILE A 104 2.13 11.00 14.47
C ILE A 104 3.14 11.50 15.51
N ALA A 105 2.66 12.09 16.61
CA ALA A 105 3.50 12.53 17.72
C ALA A 105 4.12 11.32 18.45
N GLU A 106 3.37 10.24 18.63
CA GLU A 106 3.86 9.00 19.24
C GLU A 106 4.89 8.28 18.38
N LEU A 107 4.73 8.30 17.05
CA LEU A 107 5.69 7.71 16.12
C LEU A 107 7.10 8.33 16.25
N LYS A 108 7.19 9.60 16.67
CA LYS A 108 8.45 10.38 16.72
C LYS A 108 9.24 10.32 15.40
N CYS A 109 8.51 10.26 14.30
CA CYS A 109 9.06 10.13 12.96
C CYS A 109 9.54 11.49 12.43
N LYS A 110 10.70 11.52 11.76
CA LYS A 110 11.16 12.70 11.04
C LYS A 110 10.18 13.03 9.92
N THR A 111 9.80 14.29 9.84
CA THR A 111 8.91 14.78 8.78
C THR A 111 9.58 15.87 7.96
N ARG A 112 9.17 15.98 6.69
CA ARG A 112 9.56 17.09 5.81
C ARG A 112 8.34 17.63 5.07
N ARG A 113 8.47 18.83 4.49
CA ARG A 113 7.48 19.38 3.56
C ARG A 113 8.01 19.25 2.13
N HIS A 114 7.21 18.64 1.26
CA HIS A 114 7.54 18.49 -0.15
C HIS A 114 6.24 18.57 -0.97
N GLY A 115 6.24 19.33 -2.06
CA GLY A 115 5.06 19.51 -2.90
C GLY A 115 3.82 20.08 -2.19
N GLY A 116 3.98 20.80 -1.07
CA GLY A 116 2.87 21.29 -0.27
C GLY A 116 2.36 20.32 0.81
N HIS A 117 2.76 19.06 0.76
CA HIS A 117 2.34 18.01 1.68
C HIS A 117 3.40 17.72 2.74
N ARG A 118 2.96 17.20 3.89
CA ARG A 118 3.85 16.69 4.94
C ARG A 118 4.13 15.21 4.66
N GLN A 119 5.41 14.86 4.63
CA GLN A 119 5.89 13.50 4.38
C GLN A 119 6.53 12.87 5.62
N LEU A 120 6.34 11.56 5.81
CA LEU A 120 6.92 10.78 6.91
C LEU A 120 8.11 9.94 6.44
N LEU A 121 9.20 9.91 7.23
CA LEU A 121 10.38 9.11 6.94
C LEU A 121 10.15 7.64 7.28
N ILE A 122 10.22 6.76 6.27
CA ILE A 122 9.94 5.33 6.43
C ILE A 122 10.85 4.64 7.46
N PRO A 123 12.19 4.85 7.46
CA PRO A 123 13.08 4.27 8.47
C PRO A 123 12.62 4.46 9.93
N ASP A 124 12.08 5.62 10.28
CA ASP A 124 11.59 5.88 11.64
C ASP A 124 10.30 5.12 11.94
N ILE A 125 9.42 4.99 10.95
CA ILE A 125 8.20 4.16 11.06
C ILE A 125 8.59 2.70 11.31
N TYR A 126 9.57 2.17 10.58
CA TYR A 126 10.06 0.81 10.79
C TYR A 126 10.61 0.60 12.19
N LYS A 127 11.42 1.54 12.68
CA LYS A 127 11.95 1.49 14.04
C LYS A 127 10.82 1.44 15.07
N TYR A 128 9.77 2.23 14.88
CA TYR A 128 8.60 2.20 15.75
C TYR A 128 7.87 0.84 15.69
N LEU A 129 7.51 0.37 14.49
CA LEU A 129 6.76 -0.89 14.31
C LEU A 129 7.53 -2.09 14.88
N GLN A 130 8.85 -2.14 14.68
CA GLN A 130 9.70 -3.20 15.24
C GLN A 130 9.75 -3.14 16.78
N SER A 131 9.72 -1.95 17.38
CA SER A 131 9.69 -1.80 18.85
C SER A 131 8.38 -2.26 19.50
N LYS A 132 7.28 -2.30 18.73
CA LYS A 132 5.95 -2.72 19.17
C LYS A 132 5.51 -4.05 18.54
N TRP A 133 6.48 -4.82 18.04
CA TRP A 133 6.24 -6.03 17.26
C TRP A 133 5.46 -7.11 18.05
N PRO A 134 4.28 -7.55 17.57
CA PRO A 134 3.56 -8.67 18.19
C PRO A 134 4.29 -10.00 18.01
N SER A 135 4.41 -10.79 19.08
CA SER A 135 5.20 -12.03 19.06
C SER A 135 4.66 -13.10 18.10
N ASP A 136 3.38 -13.06 17.78
CA ASP A 136 2.66 -13.95 16.85
C ASP A 136 2.45 -13.35 15.45
N ALA A 137 2.99 -12.16 15.17
CA ALA A 137 2.94 -11.53 13.85
C ALA A 137 3.81 -12.25 12.83
N PHE A 138 3.21 -12.59 11.70
CA PHE A 138 3.92 -12.88 10.45
C PHE A 138 4.54 -11.58 9.92
N CYS A 139 3.72 -10.54 9.77
CA CYS A 139 4.16 -9.20 9.41
C CYS A 139 3.33 -8.12 10.09
N VAL A 140 3.90 -6.91 10.15
CA VAL A 140 3.25 -5.70 10.66
C VAL A 140 3.34 -4.62 9.58
N VAL A 141 2.20 -4.09 9.17
CA VAL A 141 2.08 -3.09 8.10
C VAL A 141 1.49 -1.81 8.66
N GLY A 142 2.26 -0.74 8.63
CA GLY A 142 1.76 0.61 8.89
C GLY A 142 0.90 1.11 7.73
N ILE A 143 -0.27 1.65 8.00
CA ILE A 143 -1.14 2.27 6.99
C ILE A 143 -1.26 3.75 7.31
N THR A 144 -1.20 4.65 6.33
CA THR A 144 -1.33 6.09 6.58
C THR A 144 -2.04 6.83 5.45
N MET A 145 -2.56 8.02 5.75
CA MET A 145 -3.02 9.02 4.78
C MET A 145 -2.01 10.16 4.60
N MET A 146 -0.81 10.04 5.17
CA MET A 146 0.28 10.99 4.97
C MET A 146 1.27 10.48 3.93
N ASP A 147 1.84 11.37 3.14
CA ASP A 147 2.80 11.00 2.09
C ASP A 147 4.11 10.45 2.72
N LEU A 148 4.85 9.61 1.99
CA LEU A 148 6.01 8.88 2.52
C LEU A 148 7.27 9.18 1.73
N TYR A 149 8.43 9.06 2.37
CA TYR A 149 9.72 9.09 1.69
C TYR A 149 10.72 8.12 2.35
N PRO A 150 11.52 7.38 1.56
CA PRO A 150 12.44 6.37 2.09
C PRO A 150 13.78 6.96 2.58
N ARG A 151 14.28 8.01 1.91
CA ARG A 151 15.52 8.72 2.23
C ARG A 151 15.50 10.12 1.64
N GLU A 152 16.39 11.00 2.10
CA GLU A 152 16.39 12.42 1.73
C GLU A 152 16.46 12.69 0.23
N SER A 153 17.17 11.86 -0.53
CA SER A 153 17.34 12.02 -1.98
C SER A 153 16.15 11.58 -2.83
N TRP A 154 15.11 11.01 -2.24
CA TRP A 154 13.91 10.57 -2.97
C TRP A 154 12.80 11.61 -2.87
N ASN A 155 11.85 11.60 -3.81
CA ASN A 155 10.71 12.50 -3.82
C ASN A 155 9.55 11.98 -2.94
N TYR A 156 9.04 10.80 -3.24
CA TYR A 156 8.01 10.11 -2.45
C TYR A 156 7.97 8.63 -2.83
N VAL A 157 7.21 7.85 -2.08
CA VAL A 157 6.79 6.49 -2.46
C VAL A 157 5.38 6.22 -1.92
N PHE A 158 4.59 5.35 -2.55
CA PHE A 158 3.32 4.93 -1.93
C PHE A 158 3.53 3.93 -0.80
N GLY A 159 4.59 3.14 -0.86
CA GLY A 159 4.90 2.20 0.21
C GLY A 159 6.28 1.58 0.07
N GLN A 160 6.70 0.91 1.12
CA GLN A 160 7.95 0.15 1.15
C GLN A 160 7.80 -0.98 2.18
N ALA A 161 8.46 -2.12 1.95
CA ALA A 161 8.62 -3.15 2.96
C ALA A 161 10.08 -3.52 3.24
N LEU A 162 10.30 -4.08 4.43
CA LEU A 162 11.53 -4.73 4.85
C LEU A 162 11.22 -6.20 5.20
N PRO A 163 11.30 -7.13 4.23
CA PRO A 163 10.89 -8.52 4.40
C PRO A 163 11.63 -9.28 5.48
N SER A 164 12.94 -9.04 5.58
CA SER A 164 13.81 -9.65 6.58
C SER A 164 13.40 -9.28 8.00
N ALA A 165 12.80 -8.11 8.22
CA ALA A 165 12.21 -7.70 9.49
C ALA A 165 10.71 -7.98 9.58
N GLY A 166 10.03 -8.25 8.46
CA GLY A 166 8.59 -8.47 8.38
C GLY A 166 7.77 -7.20 8.64
N VAL A 167 8.35 -6.01 8.46
CA VAL A 167 7.63 -4.74 8.55
C VAL A 167 7.39 -4.15 7.17
N GLY A 168 6.28 -3.43 7.02
CA GLY A 168 6.02 -2.60 5.84
C GLY A 168 5.24 -1.34 6.21
N VAL A 169 5.17 -0.41 5.27
CA VAL A 169 4.31 0.77 5.39
C VAL A 169 3.72 1.10 4.02
N PHE A 170 2.45 1.52 4.02
CA PHE A 170 1.73 1.95 2.82
C PHE A 170 0.95 3.24 3.10
N SER A 171 0.90 4.12 2.11
CA SER A 171 0.22 5.40 2.13
C SER A 171 -0.85 5.49 1.07
N PHE A 172 -2.03 5.90 1.52
CA PHE A 172 -3.17 6.23 0.67
C PHE A 172 -3.20 7.72 0.27
N ALA A 173 -2.22 8.54 0.68
CA ALA A 173 -2.25 9.99 0.53
C ALA A 173 -2.51 10.43 -0.91
N ARG A 174 -1.81 9.82 -1.87
CA ARG A 174 -1.87 10.15 -3.29
C ARG A 174 -3.05 9.52 -4.04
N TYR A 175 -3.81 8.65 -3.37
CA TYR A 175 -5.05 8.11 -3.93
C TYR A 175 -6.24 9.04 -3.74
N ASP A 176 -6.13 10.02 -2.85
CA ASP A 176 -7.11 11.08 -2.68
C ASP A 176 -7.12 11.96 -3.94
N PRO A 177 -8.23 12.00 -4.73
CA PRO A 177 -8.38 12.94 -5.85
C PRO A 177 -8.02 14.39 -5.53
N LEU A 178 -8.10 14.79 -4.26
CA LEU A 178 -7.80 16.15 -3.82
C LEU A 178 -6.32 16.37 -3.50
N PHE A 179 -5.47 15.34 -3.59
CA PHE A 179 -4.06 15.45 -3.25
C PHE A 179 -3.34 16.50 -4.10
N HIS A 180 -3.59 16.53 -5.41
CA HIS A 180 -2.98 17.50 -6.33
C HIS A 180 -3.84 18.75 -6.55
N GLU A 181 -5.03 18.81 -5.96
CA GLU A 181 -5.98 19.91 -6.18
C GLU A 181 -5.51 21.16 -5.42
N LYS A 182 -5.29 22.24 -6.17
CA LYS A 182 -4.88 23.55 -5.61
C LYS A 182 -6.09 24.44 -5.33
N ASP A 183 -7.25 24.10 -5.87
CA ASP A 183 -8.49 24.84 -5.68
C ASP A 183 -9.30 24.28 -4.50
N SER A 184 -9.24 25.01 -3.38
CA SER A 184 -9.94 24.69 -2.13
C SER A 184 -11.47 24.59 -2.26
N THR A 185 -12.06 25.05 -3.37
CA THR A 185 -13.52 25.00 -3.59
C THR A 185 -14.02 23.64 -4.13
N LYS A 186 -13.16 22.87 -4.82
CA LYS A 186 -13.49 21.52 -5.33
C LYS A 186 -13.26 20.42 -4.31
N ALA A 187 -12.48 20.71 -3.26
CA ALA A 187 -12.17 19.78 -2.18
C ALA A 187 -13.39 19.33 -1.35
N LEU A 188 -14.52 20.03 -1.43
CA LEU A 188 -15.68 19.79 -0.58
C LEU A 188 -16.76 18.89 -1.22
N SER A 189 -16.63 18.51 -2.50
CA SER A 189 -17.72 17.84 -3.26
C SER A 189 -17.44 16.42 -3.73
N SER A 190 -16.33 15.79 -3.33
CA SER A 190 -15.97 14.45 -3.81
C SER A 190 -16.27 13.40 -2.75
N ASN A 191 -17.15 12.45 -3.08
CA ASN A 191 -17.25 11.15 -2.40
C ASN A 191 -16.00 10.31 -2.72
N THR A 192 -14.87 10.74 -2.15
CA THR A 192 -13.49 10.28 -2.39
C THR A 192 -13.26 8.82 -1.97
N SER A 193 -14.12 8.30 -1.09
CA SER A 193 -13.89 7.04 -0.38
C SER A 193 -13.96 5.78 -1.26
N THR A 194 -14.83 5.73 -2.28
CA THR A 194 -14.98 4.54 -3.14
C THR A 194 -13.86 4.43 -4.18
N LEU A 195 -13.34 5.56 -4.66
CA LEU A 195 -12.26 5.61 -5.66
C LEU A 195 -10.91 5.22 -5.05
N VAL A 196 -10.64 5.66 -3.81
CA VAL A 196 -9.48 5.22 -3.01
C VAL A 196 -9.54 3.72 -2.82
N LEU A 197 -10.70 3.15 -2.48
CA LEU A 197 -10.87 1.70 -2.31
C LEU A 197 -10.67 0.93 -3.62
N TRP A 198 -11.20 1.42 -4.75
CA TRP A 198 -11.02 0.78 -6.06
C TRP A 198 -9.56 0.78 -6.53
N ARG A 199 -8.84 1.89 -6.31
CA ARG A 199 -7.40 1.95 -6.60
C ARG A 199 -6.60 1.13 -5.59
N SER A 200 -7.11 0.96 -4.36
CA SER A 200 -6.59 0.00 -3.39
C SER A 200 -6.81 -1.45 -3.82
N CYS A 201 -7.74 -1.77 -4.73
CA CYS A 201 -7.88 -3.14 -5.23
C CYS A 201 -6.64 -3.60 -6.03
N LYS A 202 -5.83 -2.68 -6.57
CA LYS A 202 -4.50 -2.99 -7.12
C LYS A 202 -3.50 -3.45 -6.04
N PHE A 203 -3.76 -3.25 -4.75
CA PHE A 203 -3.01 -3.84 -3.62
C PHE A 203 -2.89 -5.36 -3.72
N GLY A 204 -3.80 -6.02 -4.45
CA GLY A 204 -3.74 -7.45 -4.73
C GLY A 204 -2.78 -7.84 -5.87
N GLU A 205 -2.55 -7.02 -6.88
CA GLU A 205 -1.52 -7.36 -7.89
C GLU A 205 -0.10 -7.09 -7.35
N PHE A 206 0.01 -6.26 -6.31
CA PHE A 206 1.25 -5.85 -5.65
C PHE A 206 1.41 -6.43 -4.23
N GLY A 207 0.86 -7.64 -4.01
CA GLY A 207 0.70 -8.29 -2.71
C GLY A 207 1.87 -8.05 -1.77
N ILE A 208 1.63 -7.28 -0.68
CA ILE A 208 2.63 -6.81 0.31
C ILE A 208 4.03 -6.85 -0.30
N GLY A 209 4.41 -5.81 -1.05
CA GLY A 209 5.68 -5.70 -1.78
C GLY A 209 6.90 -6.07 -0.93
N LEU A 210 7.18 -7.38 -0.86
CA LEU A 210 8.31 -7.98 -0.16
C LEU A 210 9.41 -8.34 -1.15
N THR A 211 9.45 -7.64 -2.29
CA THR A 211 10.60 -7.57 -3.18
C THR A 211 11.62 -6.61 -2.55
N ASN A 212 12.92 -6.97 -2.52
CA ASN A 212 14.00 -6.19 -1.89
C ASN A 212 13.90 -4.70 -2.19
N ASN A 213 13.75 -3.87 -1.15
CA ASN A 213 13.89 -2.43 -1.29
C ASN A 213 12.93 -1.80 -2.31
N SER A 214 11.92 -2.54 -2.77
CA SER A 214 11.08 -2.10 -3.88
C SER A 214 10.02 -1.19 -3.33
N LEU A 215 10.06 0.00 -3.87
CA LEU A 215 9.15 1.06 -3.57
C LEU A 215 7.90 0.75 -4.38
N ILE A 216 6.76 0.79 -3.70
CA ILE A 216 5.49 0.60 -4.39
C ILE A 216 5.18 1.98 -4.97
N ASP A 217 5.39 2.16 -6.27
CA ASP A 217 4.97 3.34 -7.02
C ASP A 217 3.94 2.93 -8.07
N ILE A 218 2.68 3.33 -7.85
CA ILE A 218 1.60 3.13 -8.83
C ILE A 218 1.50 4.41 -9.64
N GLU A 219 2.20 4.45 -10.77
CA GLU A 219 1.92 5.40 -11.84
C GLU A 219 1.59 4.58 -13.10
N GLU A 220 0.37 4.06 -13.11
CA GLU A 220 -0.37 3.74 -14.33
C GLU A 220 -1.85 4.07 -14.04
N MET A 221 -2.22 5.30 -14.41
CA MET A 221 -3.57 5.72 -14.77
C MET A 221 -3.51 6.77 -15.87
#